data_AF-A0A7S4P7Y4-F1
#
_entry.id   AF-A0A7S4P7Y4-F1
#
_cell.length_a   1.000
_cell.length_b   1.000
_cell.length_c   1.000
_cell.angle_alpha   90.00
_cell.angle_beta   90.00
_cell.angle_gamma   90.00
#
_symmetry.space_group_name_H-M   'P 1'
#
loop_
_entity.id
_entity.type
_entity.pdbx_description
1 polymer ?
#
loop_
_entity_poly.entity_id
_entity_poly.type
_entity_poly.pdbx_seq_one_letter_code
_entity_poly.pdbx_strand_id
1 'polypeptide(L)'
;AVREMEKRLLSPDFTPSKHEIVRVAESLARRVMDFFPGDTGILSIFLLNYVKLKPLEAIFLSSNEPHAYLSGDIVEITACSDNVVRAGCTPKFRDKSTLLNMLTYTTGFPAGFMKGDTISHNEVEGASITHKLYQPPIPEFQIDLFIINKTSSSSSTFTLPSIDAGSLWLILEGEGKIQSSPSSPPSSSSVIQNGNCSSSSSPSSLEIEKGAAFFLPSGEGLVVNTECAGRLLLCRTTESAKS
;
A
#
# COMPACT_ATOMS: atom_id res chain seq x y z
N ALA A 1 -6.25 20.39 20.85
CA ALA A 1 -6.13 19.37 21.91
C ALA A 1 -6.31 17.94 21.37
N VAL A 2 -7.52 17.52 20.95
CA VAL A 2 -7.74 16.12 20.50
C VAL A 2 -6.96 15.74 19.24
N ARG A 3 -6.93 16.59 18.20
CA ARG A 3 -6.10 16.37 17.00
C ARG A 3 -4.61 16.21 17.32
N GLU A 4 -4.13 16.88 18.37
CA GLU A 4 -2.74 16.80 18.80
C GLU A 4 -2.47 15.51 19.59
N MET A 5 -3.42 15.08 20.44
CA MET A 5 -3.36 13.76 21.09
C MET A 5 -3.44 12.62 20.06
N GLU A 6 -4.31 12.76 19.07
CA GLU A 6 -4.43 11.86 17.93
C GLU A 6 -3.12 11.76 17.12
N LYS A 7 -2.32 12.82 17.03
CA LYS A 7 -0.98 12.78 16.42
C LYS A 7 0.05 12.11 17.33
N ARG A 8 -0.09 12.22 18.65
CA ARG A 8 0.83 11.61 19.62
C ARG A 8 0.65 10.12 19.80
N LEU A 9 -0.56 9.59 19.57
CA LEU A 9 -0.85 8.14 19.52
C LEU A 9 -0.06 7.37 18.44
N LEU A 10 0.54 8.06 17.47
CA LEU A 10 1.42 7.51 16.44
C LEU A 10 2.89 7.35 16.88
N SER A 11 3.23 7.79 18.08
CA SER A 11 4.58 7.69 18.62
C SER A 11 4.76 6.33 19.30
N PRO A 12 5.74 5.50 18.88
CA PRO A 12 6.00 4.20 19.50
C PRO A 12 6.32 4.31 21.01
N ASP A 13 6.81 5.46 21.46
CA ASP A 13 7.17 5.72 22.86
C ASP A 13 6.02 6.35 23.69
N PHE A 14 4.84 6.52 23.09
CA PHE A 14 3.71 7.16 23.77
C PHE A 14 2.72 6.14 24.32
N THR A 15 2.73 5.97 25.63
CA THR A 15 1.71 5.21 26.37
C THR A 15 0.61 6.18 26.82
N PRO A 16 -0.56 6.22 26.14
CA PRO A 16 -1.64 7.11 26.53
C PRO A 16 -2.21 6.71 27.89
N SER A 17 -2.56 7.68 28.71
CA SER A 17 -3.37 7.43 29.90
C SER A 17 -4.78 6.96 29.50
N LYS A 18 -5.48 6.25 30.41
CA LYS A 18 -6.88 5.83 30.18
C LYS A 18 -7.78 7.00 29.76
N HIS A 19 -7.58 8.18 30.33
CA HIS A 19 -8.36 9.38 30.03
C HIS A 19 -8.12 9.88 28.59
N GLU A 20 -6.89 9.81 28.11
CA GLU A 20 -6.55 10.20 26.73
C GLU A 20 -7.15 9.23 25.71
N ILE A 21 -7.11 7.91 26.01
CA ILE A 21 -7.75 6.89 25.17
C ILE A 21 -9.25 7.19 25.03
N VAL A 22 -9.94 7.41 26.15
CA VAL A 22 -11.39 7.69 26.14
C VAL A 22 -11.69 8.97 25.35
N ARG A 23 -10.94 10.05 25.55
CA ARG A 23 -11.15 11.30 24.79
C ARG A 23 -10.97 11.13 23.29
N VAL A 24 -10.00 10.32 22.86
CA VAL A 24 -9.80 10.03 21.43
C VAL A 24 -10.93 9.17 20.90
N ALA A 25 -11.32 8.12 21.63
CA ALA A 25 -12.45 7.25 21.25
C ALA A 25 -13.77 8.05 21.15
N GLU A 26 -14.07 8.92 22.11
CA GLU A 26 -15.25 9.80 22.07
C GLU A 26 -15.23 10.74 20.85
N SER A 27 -14.08 11.35 20.58
CA SER A 27 -13.96 12.23 19.41
C SER A 27 -14.11 11.46 18.11
N LEU A 28 -13.58 10.25 18.03
CA LEU A 28 -13.71 9.39 16.85
C LEU A 28 -15.16 8.91 16.69
N ALA A 29 -15.81 8.49 17.78
CA ALA A 29 -17.21 8.09 17.78
C ALA A 29 -18.14 9.22 17.30
N ARG A 30 -17.91 10.46 17.74
CA ARG A 30 -18.65 11.64 17.24
C ARG A 30 -18.46 11.83 15.73
N ARG A 31 -17.21 11.77 15.25
CA ARG A 31 -16.94 11.87 13.80
C ARG A 31 -17.67 10.79 13.01
N VAL A 32 -17.63 9.54 13.47
CA VAL A 32 -18.32 8.42 12.79
C VAL A 32 -19.83 8.60 12.85
N MET A 33 -20.37 9.12 13.97
CA MET A 33 -21.79 9.41 14.14
C MET A 33 -22.29 10.48 13.18
N ASP A 34 -21.47 11.48 12.82
CA ASP A 34 -21.83 12.49 11.82
C ASP A 34 -22.08 11.86 10.43
N PHE A 35 -21.37 10.78 10.09
CA PHE A 35 -21.57 10.03 8.84
C PHE A 35 -22.64 8.94 8.94
N PHE A 36 -22.79 8.31 10.11
CA PHE A 36 -23.69 7.17 10.35
C PHE A 36 -24.58 7.40 11.58
N PRO A 37 -25.47 8.41 11.55
CA PRO A 37 -26.27 8.76 12.73
C PRO A 37 -27.18 7.60 13.15
N GLY A 38 -27.08 7.21 14.42
CA GLY A 38 -27.88 6.14 15.01
C GLY A 38 -27.43 4.71 14.70
N ASP A 39 -26.32 4.51 13.96
CA ASP A 39 -25.83 3.15 13.68
C ASP A 39 -25.12 2.54 14.90
N THR A 40 -25.46 1.29 15.22
CA THR A 40 -24.87 0.56 16.36
C THR A 40 -23.38 0.26 16.17
N GLY A 41 -22.88 0.28 14.93
CA GLY A 41 -21.48 0.11 14.57
C GLY A 41 -20.55 1.16 15.18
N ILE A 42 -21.07 2.32 15.60
CA ILE A 42 -20.29 3.34 16.31
C ILE A 42 -19.63 2.75 17.57
N LEU A 43 -20.26 1.74 18.20
CA LEU A 43 -19.70 1.07 19.38
C LEU A 43 -18.37 0.34 19.08
N SER A 44 -18.11 -0.01 17.82
CA SER A 44 -16.84 -0.63 17.42
C SER A 44 -15.62 0.22 17.74
N ILE A 45 -15.77 1.56 17.79
CA ILE A 45 -14.70 2.49 18.16
C ILE A 45 -14.15 2.24 19.57
N PHE A 46 -14.96 1.69 20.46
CA PHE A 46 -14.56 1.39 21.84
C PHE A 46 -14.05 -0.05 22.00
N LEU A 47 -14.18 -0.89 20.97
CA LEU A 47 -13.85 -2.32 21.01
C LEU A 47 -12.63 -2.65 20.15
N LEU A 48 -12.44 -1.95 19.03
CA LEU A 48 -11.38 -2.21 18.07
C LEU A 48 -10.20 -1.26 18.27
N ASN A 49 -9.02 -1.71 17.85
CA ASN A 49 -7.83 -0.88 17.86
C ASN A 49 -7.98 0.30 16.88
N TYR A 50 -7.75 1.51 17.35
CA TYR A 50 -7.55 2.67 16.49
C TYR A 50 -6.10 2.74 16.03
N VAL A 51 -5.84 2.23 14.83
CA VAL A 51 -4.51 2.20 14.22
C VAL A 51 -4.36 3.37 13.28
N LYS A 52 -3.20 4.02 13.34
CA LYS A 52 -2.78 5.02 12.37
C LYS A 52 -1.47 4.56 11.75
N LEU A 53 -1.42 4.52 10.42
CA LEU A 53 -0.22 4.19 9.68
C LEU A 53 0.46 5.48 9.22
N LYS A 54 1.78 5.55 9.37
CA LYS A 54 2.60 6.57 8.70
C LYS A 54 2.78 6.19 7.24
N PRO A 55 3.13 7.15 6.36
CA PRO A 55 3.55 6.82 5.01
C PRO A 55 4.60 5.70 5.02
N LEU A 56 4.41 4.70 4.15
CA LEU A 56 5.23 3.49 4.03
C LEU A 56 5.10 2.46 5.18
N GLU A 57 4.18 2.66 6.12
CA GLU A 57 3.74 1.58 7.01
C GLU A 57 2.56 0.86 6.38
N ALA A 58 2.43 -0.44 6.64
CA ALA A 58 1.36 -1.27 6.13
C ALA A 58 0.74 -2.09 7.25
N ILE A 59 -0.45 -2.61 6.98
CA ILE A 59 -1.12 -3.57 7.85
C ILE A 59 -1.75 -4.66 6.99
N PHE A 60 -1.44 -5.91 7.31
CA PHE A 60 -2.15 -7.08 6.80
C PHE A 60 -3.39 -7.32 7.66
N LEU A 61 -4.52 -7.52 6.98
CA LEU A 61 -5.82 -7.77 7.61
C LEU A 61 -6.19 -9.23 7.37
N SER A 62 -6.11 -10.03 8.42
CA SER A 62 -6.44 -11.45 8.36
C SER A 62 -7.94 -11.67 8.16
N SER A 63 -8.28 -12.83 7.62
CA SER A 63 -9.66 -13.30 7.57
C SER A 63 -10.29 -13.30 8.97
N ASN A 64 -11.59 -12.98 9.03
CA ASN A 64 -12.40 -13.02 10.24
C ASN A 64 -11.99 -12.03 11.35
N GLU A 65 -11.23 -10.98 11.01
CA GLU A 65 -10.94 -9.86 11.88
C GLU A 65 -11.69 -8.60 11.41
N PRO A 66 -12.51 -7.96 12.27
CA PRO A 66 -13.30 -6.81 11.86
C PRO A 66 -12.40 -5.58 11.77
N HIS A 67 -12.51 -4.85 10.66
CA HIS A 67 -11.72 -3.65 10.39
C HIS A 67 -12.54 -2.62 9.62
N ALA A 68 -12.12 -1.36 9.70
CA ALA A 68 -12.71 -0.27 8.93
C ALA A 68 -11.66 0.80 8.65
N TYR A 69 -11.56 1.24 7.40
CA TYR A 69 -10.77 2.40 7.03
C TYR A 69 -11.57 3.67 7.32
N LEU A 70 -10.95 4.62 8.01
CA LEU A 70 -11.62 5.83 8.49
C LEU A 70 -11.27 7.07 7.67
N SER A 71 -10.01 7.21 7.27
CA SER A 71 -9.52 8.38 6.53
C SER A 71 -8.09 8.17 6.04
N GLY A 72 -7.73 8.78 4.90
CA GLY A 72 -6.38 8.78 4.34
C GLY A 72 -6.31 8.10 2.98
N ASP A 73 -5.15 8.19 2.34
CA ASP A 73 -4.87 7.53 1.06
C ASP A 73 -4.00 6.29 1.32
N ILE A 74 -4.40 5.15 0.76
CA ILE A 74 -3.69 3.89 0.88
C ILE A 74 -3.59 3.19 -0.47
N VAL A 75 -2.60 2.33 -0.63
CA VAL A 75 -2.61 1.27 -1.63
C VAL A 75 -3.19 0.03 -0.96
N GLU A 76 -4.26 -0.51 -1.52
CA GLU A 76 -4.90 -1.73 -1.04
C GLU A 76 -4.70 -2.84 -2.07
N ILE A 77 -4.36 -4.03 -1.59
CA ILE A 77 -4.29 -5.25 -2.38
C ILE A 77 -5.08 -6.32 -1.65
N THR A 78 -5.96 -6.98 -2.39
CA THR A 78 -6.79 -8.07 -1.88
C THR A 78 -6.61 -9.28 -2.75
N ALA A 79 -6.87 -10.46 -2.20
CA ALA A 79 -7.17 -11.61 -3.04
C ALA A 79 -8.41 -11.31 -3.91
N CYS A 80 -8.54 -11.99 -5.05
CA CYS A 80 -9.70 -11.88 -5.94
C CYS A 80 -10.95 -12.50 -5.29
N SER A 81 -11.53 -11.80 -4.31
CA SER A 81 -12.72 -12.19 -3.53
C SER A 81 -13.53 -10.95 -3.20
N ASP A 82 -14.85 -11.07 -3.30
CA ASP A 82 -15.82 -10.04 -2.96
C ASP A 82 -16.62 -10.39 -1.69
N ASN A 83 -16.21 -11.44 -0.96
CA ASN A 83 -16.85 -11.88 0.27
C ASN A 83 -16.66 -10.85 1.40
N VAL A 84 -17.74 -10.15 1.77
CA VAL A 84 -17.73 -9.15 2.84
C VAL A 84 -18.89 -9.36 3.80
N VAL A 85 -18.56 -9.68 5.06
CA VAL A 85 -19.51 -9.68 6.18
C VAL A 85 -19.38 -8.36 6.95
N ARG A 86 -20.47 -7.62 7.08
CA ARG A 86 -20.46 -6.24 7.60
C ARG A 86 -20.85 -6.19 9.08
N ALA A 87 -20.05 -5.49 9.88
CA ALA A 87 -20.28 -5.34 11.33
C ALA A 87 -21.07 -4.07 11.72
N GLY A 88 -21.12 -3.04 10.87
CA GLY A 88 -21.79 -1.78 11.18
C GLY A 88 -21.32 -0.65 10.26
N CYS A 89 -21.67 0.59 10.60
CA CYS A 89 -21.33 1.81 9.85
C CYS A 89 -21.66 1.67 8.36
N THR A 90 -22.85 1.15 8.07
CA THR A 90 -23.28 0.87 6.70
C THR A 90 -24.81 0.82 6.61
N PRO A 91 -25.40 1.33 5.52
CA PRO A 91 -26.81 1.11 5.23
C PRO A 91 -27.08 -0.26 4.60
N LYS A 92 -26.03 -1.01 4.21
CA LYS A 92 -26.14 -2.30 3.52
C LYS A 92 -26.52 -3.44 4.48
N PHE A 93 -26.86 -4.59 3.91
CA PHE A 93 -27.19 -5.80 4.67
C PHE A 93 -26.07 -6.22 5.64
N ARG A 94 -26.49 -6.67 6.82
CA ARG A 94 -25.64 -7.13 7.92
C ARG A 94 -26.09 -8.52 8.36
N ASP A 95 -25.31 -9.54 8.01
CA ASP A 95 -25.52 -10.90 8.52
C ASP A 95 -24.89 -11.03 9.91
N LYS A 96 -25.69 -10.76 10.94
CA LYS A 96 -25.24 -10.81 12.34
C LYS A 96 -24.85 -12.22 12.78
N SER A 97 -25.54 -13.25 12.29
CA SER A 97 -25.28 -14.63 12.71
C SER A 97 -23.94 -15.09 12.18
N THR A 98 -23.68 -14.87 10.88
CA THR A 98 -22.39 -15.21 10.28
C THR A 98 -21.26 -14.41 10.91
N LEU A 99 -21.46 -13.11 11.13
CA LEU A 99 -20.48 -12.27 11.81
C LEU A 99 -20.08 -12.84 13.17
N LEU A 100 -21.04 -13.09 14.06
CA LEU A 100 -20.73 -13.55 15.42
C LEU A 100 -20.04 -14.91 15.46
N ASN A 101 -20.35 -15.79 14.49
CA ASN A 101 -19.78 -17.14 14.40
C ASN A 101 -18.39 -17.18 13.77
N MET A 102 -18.08 -16.27 12.83
CA MET A 102 -16.81 -16.32 12.09
C MET A 102 -15.66 -15.65 12.84
N LEU A 103 -15.94 -14.65 13.68
CA LEU A 103 -14.92 -13.83 14.35
C LEU A 103 -13.96 -14.67 15.20
N THR A 104 -12.68 -14.34 15.15
CA THR A 104 -11.64 -15.02 15.94
C THR A 104 -11.62 -14.56 17.41
N TYR A 105 -12.17 -13.38 17.70
CA TYR A 105 -12.13 -12.71 19.00
C TYR A 105 -10.71 -12.56 19.60
N THR A 106 -9.68 -12.61 18.77
CA THR A 106 -8.29 -12.41 19.21
C THR A 106 -8.07 -10.95 19.58
N THR A 107 -7.52 -10.71 20.76
CA THR A 107 -7.25 -9.37 21.29
C THR A 107 -5.77 -9.05 21.28
N GLY A 108 -5.41 -7.81 21.02
CA GLY A 108 -4.03 -7.34 21.04
C GLY A 108 -3.78 -6.30 19.97
N PHE A 109 -2.54 -5.82 19.87
CA PHE A 109 -2.14 -4.99 18.73
C PHE A 109 -2.14 -5.86 17.45
N PRO A 110 -2.54 -5.33 16.28
CA PRO A 110 -2.62 -6.13 15.07
C PRO A 110 -1.27 -6.76 14.70
N ALA A 111 -1.23 -8.09 14.63
CA ALA A 111 -0.02 -8.84 14.29
C ALA A 111 0.45 -8.56 12.84
N GLY A 112 -0.46 -8.13 11.97
CA GLY A 112 -0.17 -7.79 10.57
C GLY A 112 0.49 -6.43 10.34
N PHE A 113 0.88 -5.66 11.36
CA PHE A 113 1.57 -4.38 11.17
C PHE A 113 2.99 -4.58 10.59
N MET A 114 3.34 -3.81 9.55
CA MET A 114 4.62 -3.95 8.84
C MET A 114 5.25 -2.59 8.51
N LYS A 115 6.58 -2.50 8.56
CA LYS A 115 7.37 -1.33 8.09
C LYS A 115 8.07 -1.57 6.74
N GLY A 116 7.92 -2.77 6.19
CA GLY A 116 8.62 -3.28 5.02
C GLY A 116 10.08 -3.62 5.34
N ASP A 117 10.50 -4.81 4.96
CA ASP A 117 11.87 -5.29 5.13
C ASP A 117 12.75 -4.70 4.04
N THR A 118 13.89 -4.10 4.40
CA THR A 118 14.84 -3.59 3.41
C THR A 118 15.60 -4.76 2.79
N ILE A 119 15.36 -5.02 1.51
CA ILE A 119 16.01 -6.08 0.75
C ILE A 119 17.35 -5.59 0.20
N SER A 120 17.39 -4.36 -0.29
CA SER A 120 18.62 -3.75 -0.79
C SER A 120 18.60 -2.24 -0.62
N HIS A 121 19.79 -1.66 -0.51
CA HIS A 121 20.01 -0.23 -0.50
C HIS A 121 21.31 0.06 -1.24
N ASN A 122 21.23 0.84 -2.32
CA ASN A 122 22.38 1.21 -3.13
C ASN A 122 22.45 2.73 -3.25
N GLU A 123 23.65 3.26 -3.09
CA GLU A 123 23.94 4.68 -3.28
C GLU A 123 24.83 4.85 -4.51
N VAL A 124 24.51 5.87 -5.31
CA VAL A 124 25.30 6.35 -6.44
C VAL A 124 25.53 7.86 -6.24
N GLU A 125 26.46 8.45 -6.99
CA GLU A 125 26.75 9.87 -6.83
C GLU A 125 25.49 10.74 -7.05
N GLY A 126 25.01 11.37 -5.97
CA GLY A 126 23.83 12.24 -5.99
C GLY A 126 22.46 11.54 -5.94
N ALA A 127 22.40 10.21 -5.81
CA ALA A 127 21.14 9.48 -5.70
C ALA A 127 21.25 8.16 -4.91
N SER A 128 20.13 7.68 -4.38
CA SER A 128 20.05 6.36 -3.74
C SER A 128 18.76 5.64 -4.12
N ILE A 129 18.81 4.32 -4.09
CA ILE A 129 17.65 3.45 -4.26
C ILE A 129 17.55 2.48 -3.08
N THR A 130 16.37 2.44 -2.46
CA THR A 130 16.02 1.45 -1.43
C THR A 130 14.91 0.56 -1.95
N HIS A 131 15.11 -0.75 -1.90
CA HIS A 131 14.08 -1.73 -2.17
C HIS A 131 13.56 -2.30 -0.84
N LYS A 132 12.26 -2.14 -0.61
CA LYS A 132 11.54 -2.71 0.52
C LYS A 132 10.56 -3.80 0.07
N LEU A 133 10.40 -4.83 0.88
CA LEU A 133 9.43 -5.89 0.69
C LEU A 133 8.39 -5.89 1.82
N TYR A 134 7.11 -5.92 1.45
CA TYR A 134 6.00 -6.15 2.37
C TYR A 134 5.39 -7.51 2.02
N GLN A 135 5.71 -8.52 2.81
CA GLN A 135 5.28 -9.90 2.60
C GLN A 135 4.26 -10.31 3.68
N PRO A 136 2.95 -10.24 3.41
CA PRO A 136 1.96 -10.78 4.32
C PRO A 136 2.12 -12.31 4.43
N PRO A 137 1.62 -12.95 5.50
CA PRO A 137 1.76 -14.39 5.74
C PRO A 137 0.79 -15.22 4.88
N ILE A 138 0.72 -14.91 3.58
CA ILE A 138 -0.16 -15.53 2.59
C ILE A 138 0.58 -15.67 1.24
N PRO A 139 0.25 -16.69 0.43
CA PRO A 139 0.92 -16.91 -0.86
C PRO A 139 0.46 -15.99 -2.00
N GLU A 140 -0.73 -15.39 -1.89
CA GLU A 140 -1.41 -14.75 -3.02
C GLU A 140 -0.68 -13.51 -3.54
N PHE A 141 -0.09 -12.71 -2.64
CA PHE A 141 0.59 -11.49 -3.05
C PHE A 141 1.64 -11.00 -2.05
N GLN A 142 2.59 -10.22 -2.56
CA GLN A 142 3.53 -9.39 -1.83
C GLN A 142 3.69 -8.04 -2.55
N ILE A 143 4.28 -7.06 -1.85
CA ILE A 143 4.55 -5.73 -2.40
C ILE A 143 6.03 -5.42 -2.35
N ASP A 144 6.61 -5.16 -3.51
CA ASP A 144 7.91 -4.52 -3.63
C ASP A 144 7.72 -3.00 -3.72
N LEU A 145 8.43 -2.25 -2.89
CA LEU A 145 8.48 -0.80 -2.94
C LEU A 145 9.91 -0.35 -3.24
N PHE A 146 10.08 0.36 -4.34
CA PHE A 146 11.34 1.00 -4.71
C PHE A 146 11.27 2.50 -4.40
N ILE A 147 12.18 2.96 -3.56
CA ILE A 147 12.29 4.35 -3.11
C ILE A 147 13.58 4.90 -3.72
N ILE A 148 13.45 5.75 -4.73
CA ILE A 148 14.58 6.45 -5.32
C ILE A 148 14.59 7.87 -4.75
N ASN A 149 15.67 8.24 -4.07
CA ASN A 149 15.90 9.60 -3.59
C ASN A 149 17.06 10.21 -4.35
N LYS A 150 16.89 11.45 -4.83
CA LYS A 150 17.89 12.13 -5.62
C LYS A 150 18.13 13.54 -5.10
N THR A 151 19.39 13.85 -4.83
CA THR A 151 19.82 15.14 -4.27
C THR A 151 20.38 16.08 -5.33
N SER A 152 20.92 15.55 -6.44
CA SER A 152 21.45 16.34 -7.56
C SER A 152 20.47 16.41 -8.73
N SER A 153 20.69 17.35 -9.66
CA SER A 153 19.91 17.44 -10.92
C SER A 153 20.54 16.64 -12.07
N SER A 154 21.62 15.88 -11.83
CA SER A 154 22.30 15.09 -12.87
C SER A 154 21.56 13.78 -13.12
N SER A 155 21.28 13.39 -14.36
CA SER A 155 20.54 12.15 -14.66
C SER A 155 21.11 10.92 -13.93
N SER A 156 20.24 10.11 -13.32
CA SER A 156 20.60 8.86 -12.66
C SER A 156 19.75 7.72 -13.20
N THR A 157 20.36 6.56 -13.39
CA THR A 157 19.71 5.37 -13.96
C THR A 157 19.80 4.22 -12.97
N PHE A 158 18.67 3.56 -12.74
CA PHE A 158 18.57 2.39 -11.86
C PHE A 158 17.94 1.23 -12.60
N THR A 159 18.54 0.05 -12.48
CA THR A 159 17.95 -1.19 -12.98
C THR A 159 17.28 -1.91 -11.83
N LEU A 160 15.97 -2.18 -11.97
CA LEU A 160 15.19 -2.92 -10.99
C LEU A 160 15.21 -4.42 -11.31
N PRO A 161 15.15 -5.30 -10.29
CA PRO A 161 15.20 -6.74 -10.50
C PRO A 161 14.00 -7.22 -11.34
N SER A 162 14.28 -8.00 -12.39
CA SER A 162 13.26 -8.74 -13.11
C SER A 162 12.74 -9.90 -12.26
N ILE A 163 11.51 -10.34 -12.54
CA ILE A 163 10.89 -11.49 -11.88
C ILE A 163 10.26 -12.40 -12.94
N ASP A 164 10.18 -13.69 -12.65
CA ASP A 164 9.53 -14.68 -13.52
C ASP A 164 8.00 -14.70 -13.30
N ALA A 165 7.39 -13.52 -13.23
CA ALA A 165 5.96 -13.32 -13.13
C ALA A 165 5.54 -11.98 -13.75
N GLY A 166 4.30 -11.91 -14.26
CA GLY A 166 3.72 -10.62 -14.64
C GLY A 166 3.52 -9.74 -13.41
N SER A 167 3.72 -8.43 -13.55
CA SER A 167 3.59 -7.50 -12.43
C SER A 167 2.86 -6.21 -12.81
N LEU A 168 2.06 -5.72 -11.85
CA LEU A 168 1.45 -4.39 -11.93
C LEU A 168 2.32 -3.41 -11.15
N TRP A 169 2.60 -2.28 -11.79
CA TRP A 169 3.38 -1.19 -11.23
C TRP A 169 2.52 0.05 -11.03
N LEU A 170 2.74 0.75 -9.93
CA LEU A 170 2.05 1.96 -9.51
C LEU A 170 3.06 3.01 -9.08
N ILE A 171 2.95 4.22 -9.61
CA ILE A 171 3.81 5.35 -9.23
C ILE A 171 3.11 6.16 -8.15
N LEU A 172 3.65 6.12 -6.93
CA LEU A 172 3.00 6.70 -5.75
C LEU A 172 3.42 8.15 -5.50
N GLU A 173 4.61 8.54 -5.94
CA GLU A 173 5.22 9.85 -5.73
C GLU A 173 6.28 10.08 -6.82
N GLY A 174 6.43 11.33 -7.27
CA GLY A 174 7.48 11.73 -8.21
C GLY A 174 7.16 11.48 -9.68
N GLU A 175 8.17 11.71 -10.52
CA GLU A 175 8.13 11.57 -11.97
C GLU A 175 9.46 10.98 -12.47
N GLY A 176 9.45 10.42 -13.68
CA GLY A 176 10.63 9.85 -14.31
C GLY A 176 10.36 9.26 -15.68
N LYS A 177 11.37 8.60 -16.25
CA LYS A 177 11.26 7.84 -17.50
C LYS A 177 11.60 6.39 -17.25
N ILE A 178 10.79 5.48 -17.76
CA ILE A 178 11.04 4.05 -17.67
C ILE A 178 11.28 3.44 -19.04
N GLN A 179 12.06 2.36 -19.07
CA GLN A 179 12.29 1.57 -20.26
C GLN A 179 12.32 0.10 -19.85
N SER A 180 11.59 -0.76 -20.57
CA SER A 180 11.75 -2.20 -20.36
C SER A 180 13.06 -2.67 -20.98
N SER A 181 13.80 -3.47 -20.22
CA SER A 181 14.98 -4.16 -20.71
C SER A 181 14.63 -5.63 -20.90
N PRO A 182 14.59 -6.14 -22.15
CA PRO A 182 14.39 -7.57 -22.37
C PRO A 182 15.55 -8.34 -21.74
N SER A 183 15.26 -9.33 -20.90
CA SER A 183 16.26 -10.29 -20.44
C SER A 183 16.60 -11.32 -21.54
N SER A 184 15.75 -11.43 -22.60
CA SER A 184 15.90 -12.23 -23.84
C SER A 184 14.84 -11.79 -24.88
N PRO A 185 14.90 -12.15 -26.19
CA PRO A 185 14.25 -11.38 -27.26
C PRO A 185 12.71 -11.36 -27.19
N PRO A 186 12.06 -10.27 -27.64
CA PRO A 186 10.75 -9.88 -27.15
C PRO A 186 9.61 -10.68 -27.80
N SER A 187 8.66 -11.11 -26.97
CA SER A 187 7.30 -11.45 -27.40
C SER A 187 6.33 -10.40 -26.85
N SER A 188 6.10 -9.36 -27.66
CA SER A 188 5.02 -8.37 -27.59
C SER A 188 4.59 -7.88 -26.19
N SER A 189 5.15 -6.76 -25.75
CA SER A 189 4.58 -5.94 -24.68
C SER A 189 3.50 -5.00 -25.23
N SER A 190 2.34 -4.95 -24.57
CA SER A 190 1.22 -4.04 -24.89
C SER A 190 1.01 -3.06 -23.74
N VAL A 191 1.07 -1.76 -24.03
CA VAL A 191 0.82 -0.68 -23.09
C VAL A 191 -0.64 -0.26 -23.19
N ILE A 192 -1.36 -0.21 -22.06
CA ILE A 192 -2.67 0.43 -21.97
C ILE A 192 -2.46 1.87 -21.51
N GLN A 193 -2.41 2.80 -22.46
CA GLN A 193 -2.74 4.20 -22.22
C GLN A 193 -4.16 4.44 -22.75
N ASN A 194 -4.98 5.15 -21.97
CA ASN A 194 -6.32 5.66 -22.30
C ASN A 194 -6.81 5.32 -23.73
N GLY A 195 -7.41 4.13 -23.88
CA GLY A 195 -8.30 3.80 -25.00
C GLY A 195 -7.72 3.79 -26.42
N ASN A 196 -6.40 3.77 -26.65
CA ASN A 196 -5.85 3.58 -28.00
C ASN A 196 -4.59 2.71 -28.01
N CYS A 197 -4.67 1.55 -28.66
CA CYS A 197 -3.55 0.65 -28.87
C CYS A 197 -2.68 1.14 -30.05
N SER A 198 -1.42 1.50 -29.79
CA SER A 198 -0.42 1.69 -30.85
C SER A 198 0.83 0.86 -30.54
N SER A 199 1.17 -0.04 -31.47
CA SER A 199 2.39 -0.86 -31.43
C SER A 199 3.56 -0.12 -32.07
N SER A 200 4.60 0.24 -31.30
CA SER A 200 5.85 0.78 -31.85
C SER A 200 7.06 -0.10 -31.49
N SER A 201 7.89 -0.39 -32.50
CA SER A 201 9.01 -1.34 -32.50
C SER A 201 10.36 -0.72 -32.11
N SER A 202 10.37 0.18 -31.12
CA SER A 202 11.58 0.69 -30.47
C SER A 202 11.33 0.61 -28.97
N PRO A 203 12.32 0.39 -28.09
CA PRO A 203 12.05 0.45 -26.66
C PRO A 203 11.73 1.90 -26.33
N SER A 204 10.45 2.23 -26.40
CA SER A 204 9.92 3.56 -26.18
C SER A 204 10.09 3.84 -24.69
N SER A 205 10.97 4.79 -24.37
CA SER A 205 11.01 5.35 -23.03
C SER A 205 9.63 5.94 -22.72
N LEU A 206 9.02 5.49 -21.64
CA LEU A 206 7.71 5.98 -21.21
C LEU A 206 7.90 6.97 -20.07
N GLU A 207 7.34 8.16 -20.21
CA GLU A 207 7.25 9.11 -19.10
C GLU A 207 6.21 8.63 -18.09
N ILE A 208 6.56 8.71 -16.81
CA ILE A 208 5.73 8.32 -15.70
C ILE A 208 5.66 9.43 -14.67
N GLU A 209 4.52 9.56 -14.03
CA GLU A 209 4.25 10.51 -12.96
C GLU A 209 3.36 9.86 -11.90
N LYS A 210 3.22 10.52 -10.74
CA LYS A 210 2.33 10.08 -9.67
C LYS A 210 0.94 9.74 -10.21
N GLY A 211 0.47 8.54 -9.89
CA GLY A 211 -0.83 7.99 -10.33
C GLY A 211 -0.75 7.14 -11.59
N ALA A 212 0.38 7.14 -12.31
CA ALA A 212 0.58 6.24 -13.43
C ALA A 212 0.60 4.77 -12.96
N ALA A 213 0.03 3.90 -13.79
CA ALA A 213 0.05 2.46 -13.60
C ALA A 213 0.38 1.77 -14.91
N PHE A 214 1.16 0.69 -14.86
CA PHE A 214 1.51 -0.08 -16.05
C PHE A 214 1.77 -1.55 -15.69
N PHE A 215 1.62 -2.42 -16.68
CA PHE A 215 1.92 -3.84 -16.55
C PHE A 215 3.29 -4.14 -17.16
N LEU A 216 4.10 -4.93 -16.46
CA LEU A 216 5.37 -5.45 -16.96
C LEU A 216 5.28 -6.98 -17.08
N PRO A 217 5.50 -7.56 -18.28
CA PRO A 217 5.49 -9.00 -18.48
C PRO A 217 6.58 -9.73 -17.68
N SER A 218 6.35 -11.04 -17.50
CA SER A 218 7.32 -11.94 -16.87
C SER A 218 8.68 -11.90 -17.56
N GLY A 219 9.74 -11.88 -16.78
CA GLY A 219 11.13 -11.91 -17.24
C GLY A 219 11.66 -10.57 -17.73
N GLU A 220 10.83 -9.54 -17.93
CA GLU A 220 11.32 -8.21 -18.32
C GLU A 220 11.91 -7.46 -17.12
N GLY A 221 13.08 -6.83 -17.32
CA GLY A 221 13.65 -5.89 -16.36
C GLY A 221 13.10 -4.48 -16.57
N LEU A 222 13.17 -3.66 -15.53
CA LEU A 222 12.77 -2.25 -15.61
C LEU A 222 13.97 -1.34 -15.36
N VAL A 223 14.26 -0.47 -16.31
CA VAL A 223 15.25 0.59 -16.15
C VAL A 223 14.51 1.89 -15.88
N VAL A 224 14.86 2.55 -14.78
CA VAL A 224 14.27 3.82 -14.34
C VAL A 224 15.32 4.91 -14.47
N ASN A 225 14.99 5.95 -15.22
CA ASN A 225 15.78 7.15 -15.38
C ASN A 225 15.09 8.31 -14.66
N THR A 226 15.80 8.98 -13.77
CA THR A 226 15.29 10.17 -13.08
C THR A 226 16.14 11.37 -13.45
N GLU A 227 15.51 12.41 -13.99
CA GLU A 227 16.19 13.64 -14.42
C GLU A 227 16.15 14.70 -13.31
N CYS A 228 15.00 14.88 -12.66
CA CYS A 228 14.78 15.86 -11.59
C CYS A 228 15.25 15.38 -10.22
N ALA A 229 15.73 16.30 -9.37
CA ALA A 229 15.94 16.02 -7.95
C ALA A 229 14.58 15.79 -7.25
N GLY A 230 14.58 14.95 -6.21
CA GLY A 230 13.36 14.60 -5.50
C GLY A 230 13.24 13.10 -5.22
N ARG A 231 12.02 12.68 -4.92
CA ARG A 231 11.71 11.31 -4.52
C ARG A 231 10.75 10.67 -5.53
N LEU A 232 11.11 9.48 -6.00
CA LEU A 232 10.27 8.64 -6.85
C LEU A 232 9.94 7.34 -6.12
N LEU A 233 8.65 7.04 -6.00
CA LEU A 233 8.13 5.83 -5.35
C LEU A 233 7.45 4.94 -6.38
N LEU A 234 8.05 3.77 -6.64
CA LEU A 234 7.47 2.74 -7.49
C LEU A 234 7.05 1.56 -6.63
N CYS A 235 5.77 1.19 -6.73
CA CYS A 235 5.20 0.04 -6.07
C CYS A 235 4.94 -1.04 -7.12
N ARG A 236 5.41 -2.26 -6.86
CA ARG A 236 5.18 -3.44 -7.70
C ARG A 236 4.45 -4.50 -6.88
N THR A 237 3.39 -5.06 -7.44
CA THR A 237 2.67 -6.20 -6.85
C THR A 237 3.12 -7.48 -7.54
N THR A 238 3.43 -8.52 -6.77
CA THR A 238 3.81 -9.84 -7.31
C THR A 238 3.10 -10.93 -6.52
N GLU A 239 2.99 -12.13 -7.09
CA GLU A 239 2.69 -13.32 -6.29
C GLU A 239 3.82 -13.53 -5.28
N SER A 240 3.49 -14.02 -4.09
CA SER A 240 4.50 -14.40 -3.10
C SER A 240 5.20 -15.65 -3.61
N ALA A 241 6.53 -15.62 -3.76
CA ALA A 241 7.26 -16.80 -4.22
C ALA A 241 6.95 -17.96 -3.26
N LYS A 242 6.44 -19.09 -3.78
CA LYS A 242 6.27 -20.31 -2.99
C LYS A 242 7.66 -20.70 -2.44
N SER A 243 7.85 -20.56 -1.14
CA SER A 243 8.99 -21.13 -0.41
C SER A 243 9.01 -22.64 -0.55
#